data_AF-A0A661B0M7-F1
#
_entry.id   AF-A0A661B0M7-F1
#
_cell.length_a   1.000
_cell.length_b   1.000
_cell.length_c   1.000
_cell.angle_alpha   90.00
_cell.angle_beta   90.00
_cell.angle_gamma   90.00
#
_symmetry.space_group_name_H-M   'P 1'
#
loop_
_entity.id
_entity.type
_entity.pdbx_description
1 polymer ?
#
loop_
_entity_poly.entity_id
_entity_poly.type
_entity_poly.pdbx_seq_one_letter_code
_entity_poly.pdbx_strand_id
1 'polypeptide(L)'
;MQDILNTDLWEVEMNSIRTALFILLFFSVLLAGQPGEWTNLGDGSTAPVLEVQSVEAPFRPAPRPRPSHVFEKVLTPMEAADTTDIRVAIRPGQALTVEIDPSVGRFFINYPDDGLSPICSLAVSASPEWIRERLALQLPHFGAKADSMAQEIIDAPPDIVDEVAFVVATLAPEAVLDDRFDAELVTENAEWIYRLADSLAYVELVEDATPGNERTTARYRCVDLSSVPPDTVWMEIPHEAYYWWVVHPVLTDEAVKKRDDGTETQQCTYGYFWREYLWTDPHPGFPYTAGGYPLLADYMKPCRFLWLRRDTMFTGMRTRTDDDGALNALGNWTFRVVPNPPVSPRGIQPNQIAFNHGGNCGEI
;
A
#
# COMPACT_ATOMS: atom_id res chain seq x y z
N MET A 1 22.70 -21.24 25.55
CA MET A 1 23.31 -19.90 25.71
C MET A 1 23.58 -19.32 24.32
N GLN A 2 22.55 -19.27 23.48
CA GLN A 2 22.60 -18.80 22.09
C GLN A 2 21.30 -18.09 21.67
N ASP A 3 20.25 -18.12 22.52
CA ASP A 3 18.97 -17.45 22.26
C ASP A 3 18.80 -16.07 22.93
N ILE A 4 19.84 -15.56 23.61
CA ILE A 4 19.76 -14.24 24.30
C ILE A 4 20.39 -13.11 23.46
N LEU A 5 21.12 -13.43 22.37
CA LEU A 5 21.79 -12.43 21.54
C LEU A 5 20.99 -11.96 20.31
N ASN A 6 19.89 -12.65 19.94
CA ASN A 6 19.05 -12.27 18.79
C ASN A 6 17.89 -11.33 19.16
N THR A 7 17.53 -11.22 20.44
CA THR A 7 16.47 -10.31 20.92
C THR A 7 16.97 -8.86 21.07
N ASP A 8 18.25 -8.66 21.36
CA ASP A 8 18.80 -7.31 21.60
C ASP A 8 19.07 -6.50 20.32
N LEU A 9 19.25 -7.15 19.16
CA LEU A 9 19.41 -6.46 17.87
C LEU A 9 18.05 -5.97 17.31
N TRP A 10 16.97 -6.70 17.59
CA TRP A 10 15.61 -6.32 17.17
C TRP A 10 15.05 -5.14 17.98
N GLU A 11 15.36 -5.04 19.28
CA GLU A 11 14.90 -3.92 20.12
C GLU A 11 15.59 -2.57 19.80
N VAL A 12 16.81 -2.60 19.24
CA VAL A 12 17.54 -1.39 18.84
C VAL A 12 17.04 -0.85 17.48
N GLU A 13 16.68 -1.73 16.54
CA GLU A 13 16.08 -1.34 15.25
C GLU A 13 14.66 -0.77 15.43
N MET A 14 13.85 -1.34 16.34
CA MET A 14 12.47 -0.86 16.59
C MET A 14 12.39 0.44 17.42
N ASN A 15 13.35 0.69 18.32
CA ASN A 15 13.37 1.92 19.12
C ASN A 15 13.78 3.17 18.32
N SER A 16 14.60 3.03 17.28
CA SER A 16 14.95 4.14 16.38
C SER A 16 13.76 4.59 15.52
N ILE A 17 12.85 3.66 15.17
CA ILE A 17 11.61 3.94 14.43
C ILE A 17 10.55 4.58 15.35
N ARG A 18 10.49 4.19 16.64
CA ARG A 18 9.55 4.77 17.62
C ARG A 18 9.90 6.21 18.03
N THR A 19 11.17 6.59 18.06
CA THR A 19 11.57 7.99 18.37
C THR A 19 11.30 8.94 17.21
N ALA A 20 11.32 8.47 15.96
CA ALA A 20 10.96 9.27 14.78
C ALA A 20 9.44 9.52 14.68
N LEU A 21 8.60 8.56 15.10
CA LEU A 21 7.14 8.69 15.08
C LEU A 21 6.56 9.53 16.24
N PHE A 22 7.29 9.68 17.36
CA PHE A 22 6.83 10.48 18.50
C PHE A 22 6.98 12.00 18.29
N ILE A 23 7.76 12.44 17.30
CA ILE A 23 8.00 13.87 17.02
C ILE A 23 7.04 14.43 15.95
N LEU A 24 6.40 13.58 15.14
CA LEU A 24 5.42 14.01 14.12
C LEU A 24 3.96 14.05 14.61
N LEU A 25 3.64 13.41 15.74
CA LEU A 25 2.29 13.37 16.30
C LEU A 25 1.95 14.54 17.26
N PHE A 26 2.90 15.45 17.53
CA PHE A 26 2.69 16.57 18.46
C PHE A 26 2.32 17.91 17.80
N PHE A 27 2.16 17.96 16.47
CA PHE A 27 1.77 19.20 15.76
C PHE A 27 0.34 19.23 15.21
N SER A 28 -0.50 18.22 15.46
CA SER A 28 -1.89 18.17 14.96
C SER A 28 -2.99 18.21 16.03
N VAL A 29 -2.68 18.44 17.31
CA VAL A 29 -3.70 18.48 18.41
C VAL A 29 -4.12 19.90 18.83
N LEU A 30 -3.81 20.94 18.04
CA LEU A 30 -4.29 22.29 18.32
C LEU A 30 -4.93 22.88 17.07
N LEU A 31 -6.16 22.45 16.78
CA LEU A 31 -7.27 23.24 16.20
C LEU A 31 -8.42 22.30 15.78
N ALA A 32 -9.30 21.91 16.70
CA ALA A 32 -10.72 21.67 16.44
C ALA A 32 -11.50 21.34 17.72
N GLY A 33 -12.43 22.24 18.08
CA GLY A 33 -13.76 21.90 18.59
C GLY A 33 -13.92 21.19 19.94
N GLN A 34 -14.29 21.96 20.97
CA GLN A 34 -14.85 21.47 22.24
C GLN A 34 -16.07 20.54 22.02
N PRO A 35 -16.25 19.45 22.80
CA PRO A 35 -17.48 18.67 22.80
C PRO A 35 -18.58 19.38 23.59
N GLY A 36 -19.68 19.70 22.90
CA GLY A 36 -20.92 20.20 23.48
C GLY A 36 -21.67 19.12 24.26
N GLU A 37 -22.39 19.59 25.28
CA GLU A 37 -23.15 18.85 26.28
C GLU A 37 -24.24 17.95 25.68
N TRP A 38 -24.36 16.72 26.18
CA TRP A 38 -25.53 15.86 25.92
C TRP A 38 -26.60 16.10 26.98
N THR A 39 -27.75 16.64 26.55
CA THR A 39 -28.98 16.69 27.35
C THR A 39 -29.70 15.34 27.29
N ASN A 40 -29.97 14.78 28.47
CA ASN A 40 -30.85 13.62 28.63
C ASN A 40 -32.28 13.99 28.25
N LEU A 41 -32.88 13.23 27.33
CA LEU A 41 -34.33 13.06 27.22
C LEU A 41 -34.62 11.56 27.30
N GLY A 42 -35.24 11.14 28.39
CA GLY A 42 -35.79 9.81 28.53
C GLY A 42 -37.21 9.75 27.98
N ASP A 43 -37.55 8.65 27.32
CA ASP A 43 -38.57 7.68 27.70
C ASP A 43 -38.21 6.37 26.95
N GLY A 44 -38.44 5.17 27.48
CA GLY A 44 -39.77 4.63 27.67
C GLY A 44 -40.16 3.59 26.61
N SER A 45 -39.26 2.71 26.15
CA SER A 45 -39.68 1.46 25.49
C SER A 45 -38.67 0.33 25.66
N THR A 46 -39.17 -0.83 26.09
CA THR A 46 -38.41 -2.07 26.27
C THR A 46 -38.16 -2.72 24.92
N ALA A 47 -36.93 -2.65 24.41
CA ALA A 47 -36.43 -3.48 23.31
C ALA A 47 -35.51 -4.57 23.87
N PRO A 48 -35.42 -5.76 23.23
CA PRO A 48 -34.51 -6.81 23.67
C PRO A 48 -33.06 -6.32 23.58
N VAL A 49 -32.32 -6.58 24.64
CA VAL A 49 -30.91 -6.21 24.82
C VAL A 49 -30.06 -7.04 23.86
N LEU A 50 -29.30 -6.36 23.00
CA LEU A 50 -28.18 -6.95 22.26
C LEU A 50 -27.08 -7.29 23.27
N GLU A 51 -26.78 -8.57 23.46
CA GLU A 51 -25.73 -8.99 24.39
C GLU A 51 -24.35 -8.76 23.74
N VAL A 52 -23.75 -7.61 24.02
CA VAL A 52 -22.36 -7.31 23.65
C VAL A 52 -21.44 -8.11 24.58
N GLN A 53 -20.75 -9.11 24.04
CA GLN A 53 -19.79 -9.88 24.84
C GLN A 53 -18.53 -9.05 25.13
N SER A 54 -18.44 -8.63 26.39
CA SER A 54 -17.29 -8.13 27.15
C SER A 54 -16.99 -6.61 27.13
N VAL A 55 -17.18 -5.99 28.29
CA VAL A 55 -16.47 -4.80 28.77
C VAL A 55 -16.00 -5.13 30.18
N GLU A 56 -14.69 -5.29 30.40
CA GLU A 56 -14.15 -5.51 31.74
C GLU A 56 -14.22 -4.21 32.56
N ALA A 57 -14.90 -4.25 33.70
CA ALA A 57 -14.95 -3.18 34.67
C ALA A 57 -14.40 -3.65 36.04
N PRO A 58 -13.78 -2.75 36.83
CA PRO A 58 -12.86 -3.12 37.90
C PRO A 58 -13.54 -3.66 39.18
N PHE A 59 -12.85 -4.60 39.81
CA PHE A 59 -13.22 -5.32 41.02
C PHE A 59 -13.64 -4.43 42.20
N ARG A 60 -14.79 -4.73 42.83
CA ARG A 60 -15.15 -4.26 44.19
C ARG A 60 -15.68 -5.44 45.03
N PRO A 61 -15.27 -5.58 46.31
CA PRO A 61 -15.72 -6.67 47.17
C PRO A 61 -17.15 -6.45 47.69
N ALA A 62 -17.93 -7.52 47.78
CA ALA A 62 -19.36 -7.53 48.10
C ALA A 62 -19.68 -7.38 49.61
N PRO A 63 -20.80 -6.74 50.01
CA PRO A 63 -21.40 -6.90 51.33
C PRO A 63 -22.22 -8.21 51.42
N ARG A 64 -22.29 -8.78 52.63
CA ARG A 64 -22.87 -10.11 52.95
C ARG A 64 -24.36 -10.24 52.62
N PRO A 65 -24.83 -11.43 52.18
CA PRO A 65 -26.20 -11.62 51.71
C PRO A 65 -27.23 -11.74 52.86
N ARG A 66 -28.40 -11.12 52.67
CA ARG A 66 -29.65 -11.50 53.34
C ARG A 66 -30.31 -12.61 52.51
N PRO A 67 -31.01 -13.58 53.12
CA PRO A 67 -31.73 -14.60 52.37
C PRO A 67 -32.93 -13.94 51.66
N SER A 68 -32.81 -13.72 50.35
CA SER A 68 -33.94 -13.51 49.47
C SER A 68 -34.48 -14.87 49.06
N HIS A 69 -35.80 -15.04 49.09
CA HIS A 69 -36.46 -16.14 48.42
C HIS A 69 -36.15 -16.03 46.92
N VAL A 70 -35.25 -16.90 46.45
CA VAL A 70 -34.95 -17.05 45.04
C VAL A 70 -36.12 -17.79 44.43
N PHE A 71 -36.97 -17.08 43.68
CA PHE A 71 -37.71 -17.72 42.60
C PHE A 71 -36.67 -18.11 41.57
N GLU A 72 -36.24 -19.38 41.61
CA GLU A 72 -35.39 -19.96 40.59
C GLU A 72 -36.27 -20.12 39.35
N LYS A 73 -36.37 -19.05 38.56
CA LYS A 73 -36.85 -19.17 37.18
C LYS A 73 -35.76 -19.98 36.49
N VAL A 74 -35.96 -21.29 36.40
CA VAL A 74 -35.18 -22.17 35.54
C VAL A 74 -35.37 -21.63 34.13
N LEU A 75 -34.49 -20.71 33.73
CA LEU A 75 -34.25 -20.44 32.33
C LEU A 75 -33.64 -21.73 31.82
N THR A 76 -34.44 -22.53 31.13
CA THR A 76 -33.90 -23.54 30.21
C THR A 76 -32.77 -22.87 29.43
N PRO A 77 -31.59 -23.50 29.27
CA PRO A 77 -30.53 -22.95 28.46
C PRO A 77 -31.13 -22.53 27.12
N MET A 78 -31.07 -21.24 26.80
CA MET A 78 -31.45 -20.78 25.47
C MET A 78 -30.45 -21.41 24.50
N GLU A 79 -30.89 -22.44 23.79
CA GLU A 79 -30.17 -22.91 22.61
C GLU A 79 -30.35 -21.87 21.52
N ALA A 80 -29.25 -21.47 20.87
CA ALA A 80 -29.31 -20.59 19.72
C ALA A 80 -30.16 -21.27 18.63
N ALA A 81 -31.28 -20.66 18.25
CA ALA A 81 -32.14 -21.19 17.20
C ALA A 81 -31.46 -21.17 15.83
N ASP A 82 -30.57 -20.20 15.61
CA ASP A 82 -29.81 -20.01 14.37
C ASP A 82 -28.56 -19.15 14.66
N THR A 83 -27.54 -19.20 13.79
CA THR A 83 -26.30 -18.40 13.92
C THR A 83 -25.77 -18.03 12.54
N THR A 84 -25.33 -16.78 12.39
CA THR A 84 -24.67 -16.28 11.17
C THR A 84 -23.58 -15.31 11.53
N ASP A 85 -22.61 -15.17 10.63
CA ASP A 85 -21.63 -14.09 10.61
C ASP A 85 -21.98 -13.10 9.50
N ILE A 86 -21.90 -11.81 9.80
CA ILE A 86 -22.14 -10.75 8.82
C ILE A 86 -20.90 -9.89 8.73
N ARG A 87 -20.32 -9.81 7.54
CA ARG A 87 -19.30 -8.83 7.18
C ARG A 87 -19.82 -8.01 6.02
N VAL A 88 -20.09 -6.74 6.28
CA VAL A 88 -20.64 -5.84 5.27
C VAL A 88 -20.18 -4.42 5.54
N ALA A 89 -19.85 -3.72 4.46
CA ALA A 89 -19.58 -2.30 4.50
C ALA A 89 -20.89 -1.52 4.45
N ILE A 90 -21.14 -0.67 5.45
CA ILE A 90 -22.33 0.19 5.48
C ILE A 90 -21.89 1.61 5.16
N ARG A 91 -22.32 2.13 4.01
CA ARG A 91 -22.00 3.50 3.58
C ARG A 91 -22.91 4.53 4.26
N PRO A 92 -22.53 5.82 4.26
CA PRO A 92 -23.41 6.88 4.72
C PRO A 92 -24.79 6.81 4.06
N GLY A 93 -25.84 6.71 4.87
CA GLY A 93 -27.23 6.63 4.40
C GLY A 93 -27.73 5.21 4.08
N GLN A 94 -26.89 4.19 4.19
CA GLN A 94 -27.31 2.79 4.06
C GLN A 94 -27.65 2.17 5.42
N ALA A 95 -28.42 1.09 5.40
CA ALA A 95 -28.75 0.30 6.58
C ALA A 95 -28.66 -1.19 6.26
N LEU A 96 -28.02 -1.94 7.16
CA LEU A 96 -28.18 -3.38 7.25
C LEU A 96 -29.44 -3.63 8.09
N THR A 97 -30.42 -4.36 7.56
CA THR A 97 -31.60 -4.73 8.35
C THR A 97 -31.64 -6.24 8.55
N VAL A 98 -31.87 -6.64 9.79
CA VAL A 98 -32.08 -8.03 10.19
C VAL A 98 -33.54 -8.16 10.59
N GLU A 99 -34.31 -8.89 9.80
CA GLU A 99 -35.72 -9.19 10.06
C GLU A 99 -35.81 -10.58 10.70
N ILE A 100 -36.48 -10.69 11.84
CA ILE A 100 -36.66 -11.99 12.53
C ILE A 100 -38.10 -12.45 12.27
N ASP A 101 -38.27 -13.61 11.65
CA ASP A 101 -39.57 -14.28 11.51
C ASP A 101 -39.70 -15.37 12.58
N PRO A 102 -40.42 -15.08 13.69
CA PRO A 102 -40.58 -16.03 14.78
C PRO A 102 -41.48 -17.22 14.42
N SER A 103 -42.22 -17.16 13.31
CA SER A 103 -43.11 -18.26 12.89
C SER A 103 -42.36 -19.41 12.22
N VAL A 104 -41.22 -19.12 11.58
CA VAL A 104 -40.30 -20.09 10.98
C VAL A 104 -38.98 -20.23 11.74
N GLY A 105 -38.77 -19.41 12.79
CA GLY A 105 -37.56 -19.47 13.62
C GLY A 105 -36.29 -19.10 12.85
N ARG A 106 -36.40 -18.18 11.89
CA ARG A 106 -35.28 -17.72 11.03
C ARG A 106 -35.19 -16.20 11.07
N PHE A 107 -34.02 -15.69 10.73
CA PHE A 107 -33.86 -14.28 10.39
C PHE A 107 -33.50 -14.13 8.90
N PHE A 108 -33.83 -12.98 8.34
CA PHE A 108 -33.49 -12.53 7.00
C PHE A 108 -32.58 -11.32 7.12
N ILE A 109 -31.50 -11.30 6.34
CA ILE A 109 -30.60 -10.15 6.28
C ILE A 109 -30.84 -9.46 4.95
N ASN A 110 -31.28 -8.21 4.98
CA ASN A 110 -31.28 -7.37 3.80
C ASN A 110 -29.97 -6.59 3.78
N TYR A 111 -29.09 -6.97 2.88
CA TYR A 111 -27.80 -6.32 2.66
C TYR A 111 -28.02 -4.97 1.95
N PRO A 112 -27.25 -3.92 2.31
CA PRO A 112 -27.19 -2.71 1.53
C PRO A 112 -26.62 -3.01 0.12
N ASP A 113 -26.99 -2.18 -0.84
CA ASP A 113 -26.38 -2.18 -2.18
C ASP A 113 -24.86 -2.00 -2.06
N ASP A 114 -24.08 -2.90 -2.66
CA ASP A 114 -22.62 -2.83 -2.66
C ASP A 114 -22.10 -1.70 -3.55
N GLY A 115 -22.96 -1.13 -4.40
CA GLY A 115 -22.64 -0.04 -5.32
C GLY A 115 -21.70 -0.48 -6.44
N LEU A 116 -21.57 -1.79 -6.69
CA LEU A 116 -20.74 -2.33 -7.75
C LEU A 116 -21.57 -2.55 -9.02
N SER A 117 -21.02 -2.13 -10.16
CA SER A 117 -21.51 -2.56 -11.45
C SER A 117 -21.17 -4.04 -11.69
N PRO A 118 -21.83 -4.73 -12.65
CA PRO A 118 -21.51 -6.12 -12.96
C PRO A 118 -20.03 -6.35 -13.34
N ILE A 119 -19.40 -5.38 -14.02
CA ILE A 119 -17.98 -5.46 -14.37
C ILE A 119 -17.09 -5.27 -13.14
N CYS A 120 -17.44 -4.36 -12.23
CA CYS A 120 -16.74 -4.22 -10.95
C CYS A 120 -16.82 -5.51 -10.12
N SER A 121 -17.99 -6.15 -10.04
CA SER A 121 -18.14 -7.44 -9.34
C SER A 121 -17.32 -8.56 -9.98
N LEU A 122 -17.21 -8.56 -11.32
CA LEU A 122 -16.37 -9.52 -12.04
C LEU A 122 -14.88 -9.30 -11.74
N ALA A 123 -14.40 -8.05 -11.76
CA ALA A 123 -13.02 -7.71 -11.42
C ALA A 123 -12.66 -8.11 -9.97
N VAL A 124 -13.56 -7.84 -9.01
CA VAL A 124 -13.40 -8.30 -7.62
C VAL A 124 -13.28 -9.82 -7.55
N SER A 125 -14.09 -10.55 -8.30
CA SER A 125 -14.06 -12.02 -8.31
C SER A 125 -12.81 -12.58 -8.99
N ALA A 126 -12.26 -11.87 -9.99
CA ALA A 126 -11.04 -12.25 -10.69
C ALA A 126 -9.76 -11.99 -9.86
N SER A 127 -9.84 -11.09 -8.88
CA SER A 127 -8.70 -10.73 -8.03
C SER A 127 -8.39 -11.78 -6.95
N PRO A 128 -7.17 -11.82 -6.39
CA PRO A 128 -6.83 -12.67 -5.24
C PRO A 128 -7.71 -12.38 -4.02
N GLU A 129 -8.03 -13.39 -3.20
CA GLU A 129 -8.98 -13.26 -2.08
C GLU A 129 -8.57 -12.18 -1.08
N TRP A 130 -7.27 -12.06 -0.82
CA TRP A 130 -6.72 -11.12 0.16
C TRP A 130 -6.96 -9.65 -0.18
N ILE A 131 -7.22 -9.29 -1.45
CA ILE A 131 -7.46 -7.90 -1.88
C ILE A 131 -8.93 -7.59 -2.17
N ARG A 132 -9.78 -8.61 -2.36
CA ARG A 132 -11.18 -8.45 -2.80
C ARG A 132 -12.00 -7.48 -1.96
N GLU A 133 -11.90 -7.58 -0.64
CA GLU A 133 -12.67 -6.72 0.27
C GLU A 133 -12.30 -5.25 0.08
N ARG A 134 -11.01 -4.94 0.01
CA ARG A 134 -10.55 -3.56 -0.21
C ARG A 134 -10.94 -3.07 -1.60
N LEU A 135 -10.79 -3.90 -2.63
CA LEU A 135 -11.17 -3.55 -3.99
C LEU A 135 -12.68 -3.25 -4.12
N ALA A 136 -13.53 -4.06 -3.51
CA ALA A 136 -14.99 -3.87 -3.49
C ALA A 136 -15.39 -2.57 -2.76
N LEU A 137 -14.67 -2.21 -1.70
CA LEU A 137 -14.82 -0.92 -1.02
C LEU A 137 -14.36 0.25 -1.89
N GLN A 138 -13.29 0.06 -2.65
CA GLN A 138 -12.61 1.14 -3.36
C GLN A 138 -13.31 1.54 -4.66
N LEU A 139 -13.65 0.57 -5.53
CA LEU A 139 -14.17 0.81 -6.88
C LEU A 139 -15.30 1.86 -6.94
N PRO A 140 -16.29 1.85 -6.03
CA PRO A 140 -17.40 2.80 -6.13
C PRO A 140 -17.01 4.26 -5.83
N HIS A 141 -15.85 4.51 -5.22
CA HIS A 141 -15.31 5.87 -5.06
C HIS A 141 -14.79 6.46 -6.37
N PHE A 142 -14.55 5.65 -7.40
CA PHE A 142 -14.08 6.13 -8.71
C PHE A 142 -15.21 6.62 -9.62
N GLY A 143 -16.47 6.50 -9.21
CA GLY A 143 -17.63 6.99 -9.96
C GLY A 143 -17.62 6.49 -11.41
N ALA A 144 -17.61 7.41 -12.37
CA ALA A 144 -17.64 7.08 -13.80
C ALA A 144 -16.40 6.31 -14.31
N LYS A 145 -15.28 6.32 -13.56
CA LYS A 145 -14.06 5.59 -13.92
C LYS A 145 -13.97 4.19 -13.30
N ALA A 146 -14.94 3.79 -12.48
CA ALA A 146 -14.92 2.48 -11.82
C ALA A 146 -14.86 1.32 -12.82
N ASP A 147 -15.70 1.37 -13.86
CA ASP A 147 -15.77 0.30 -14.87
C ASP A 147 -14.48 0.20 -15.70
N SER A 148 -13.83 1.33 -16.03
CA SER A 148 -12.54 1.30 -16.73
C SER A 148 -11.43 0.71 -15.85
N MET A 149 -11.40 1.04 -14.55
CA MET A 149 -10.43 0.45 -13.62
C MET A 149 -10.67 -1.04 -13.41
N ALA A 150 -11.94 -1.46 -13.35
CA ALA A 150 -12.32 -2.87 -13.27
C ALA A 150 -11.92 -3.64 -14.55
N GLN A 151 -12.04 -3.02 -15.72
CA GLN A 151 -11.65 -3.63 -16.99
C GLN A 151 -10.14 -3.92 -17.05
N GLU A 152 -9.29 -3.02 -16.53
CA GLU A 152 -7.84 -3.26 -16.43
C GLU A 152 -7.51 -4.53 -15.64
N ILE A 153 -8.22 -4.80 -14.53
CA ILE A 153 -8.04 -6.03 -13.75
C ILE A 153 -8.46 -7.28 -14.55
N ILE A 154 -9.57 -7.18 -15.29
CA ILE A 154 -10.11 -8.31 -16.06
C ILE A 154 -9.22 -8.66 -17.25
N ASP A 155 -8.66 -7.64 -17.91
CA ASP A 155 -7.83 -7.80 -19.10
C ASP A 155 -6.36 -8.06 -18.76
N ALA A 156 -5.95 -7.85 -17.51
CA ALA A 156 -4.60 -8.10 -17.05
C ALA A 156 -4.17 -9.57 -17.31
N PRO A 157 -2.94 -9.78 -17.82
CA PRO A 157 -2.31 -11.09 -17.85
C PRO A 157 -2.33 -11.79 -16.47
N PRO A 158 -2.52 -13.12 -16.39
CA PRO A 158 -2.68 -13.84 -15.12
C PRO A 158 -1.54 -13.65 -14.11
N ASP A 159 -0.34 -13.37 -14.60
CA ASP A 159 0.87 -13.12 -13.82
C ASP A 159 0.88 -11.75 -13.14
N ILE A 160 0.06 -10.78 -13.55
CA ILE A 160 0.08 -9.43 -12.97
C ILE A 160 -1.25 -8.96 -12.37
N VAL A 161 -2.25 -9.84 -12.30
CA VAL A 161 -3.60 -9.52 -11.81
C VAL A 161 -3.55 -9.01 -10.37
N ASP A 162 -2.71 -9.60 -9.54
CA ASP A 162 -2.57 -9.25 -8.12
C ASP A 162 -1.98 -7.84 -7.96
N GLU A 163 -0.96 -7.46 -8.74
CA GLU A 163 -0.41 -6.10 -8.72
C GLU A 163 -1.41 -5.07 -9.25
N VAL A 164 -2.09 -5.36 -10.36
CA VAL A 164 -3.10 -4.46 -10.94
C VAL A 164 -4.25 -4.26 -9.96
N ALA A 165 -4.77 -5.36 -9.38
CA ALA A 165 -5.82 -5.29 -8.36
C ALA A 165 -5.36 -4.55 -7.11
N PHE A 166 -4.12 -4.74 -6.66
CA PHE A 166 -3.54 -4.00 -5.53
C PHE A 166 -3.54 -2.50 -5.80
N VAL A 167 -2.99 -2.06 -6.94
CA VAL A 167 -2.94 -0.64 -7.30
C VAL A 167 -4.34 -0.03 -7.35
N VAL A 168 -5.29 -0.70 -8.00
CA VAL A 168 -6.68 -0.23 -8.07
C VAL A 168 -7.30 -0.13 -6.68
N ALA A 169 -7.00 -1.08 -5.78
CA ALA A 169 -7.52 -1.11 -4.42
C ALA A 169 -6.88 -0.08 -3.47
N THR A 170 -5.70 0.46 -3.79
CA THR A 170 -4.96 1.38 -2.89
C THR A 170 -4.78 2.79 -3.42
N LEU A 171 -4.97 3.05 -4.71
CA LEU A 171 -4.87 4.40 -5.27
C LEU A 171 -5.93 5.33 -4.65
N ALA A 172 -5.51 6.55 -4.32
CA ALA A 172 -6.42 7.59 -3.86
C ALA A 172 -7.49 7.90 -4.94
N PRO A 173 -8.79 8.01 -4.58
CA PRO A 173 -9.83 8.37 -5.54
C PRO A 173 -9.54 9.65 -6.30
N GLU A 174 -8.93 10.64 -5.64
CA GLU A 174 -8.55 11.92 -6.24
C GLU A 174 -7.54 11.74 -7.38
N ALA A 175 -6.60 10.80 -7.24
CA ALA A 175 -5.62 10.50 -8.29
C ALA A 175 -6.28 9.85 -9.50
N VAL A 176 -7.21 8.92 -9.29
CA VAL A 176 -7.95 8.26 -10.37
C VAL A 176 -8.90 9.25 -11.07
N LEU A 177 -9.56 10.12 -10.31
CA LEU A 177 -10.51 11.10 -10.83
C LEU A 177 -9.84 12.28 -11.56
N ASP A 178 -8.51 12.42 -11.49
CA ASP A 178 -7.76 13.37 -12.30
C ASP A 178 -7.95 13.07 -13.80
N ASP A 179 -8.30 14.07 -14.62
CA ASP A 179 -8.49 13.91 -16.06
C ASP A 179 -7.20 13.54 -16.82
N ARG A 180 -6.04 13.71 -16.18
CA ARG A 180 -4.73 13.32 -16.71
C ARG A 180 -4.37 11.86 -16.40
N PHE A 181 -5.12 11.20 -15.51
CA PHE A 181 -4.95 9.78 -15.20
C PHE A 181 -5.56 8.91 -16.31
N ASP A 182 -4.77 7.97 -16.81
CA ASP A 182 -5.17 6.97 -17.80
C ASP A 182 -5.20 5.59 -17.12
N ALA A 183 -6.32 4.87 -17.22
CA ALA A 183 -6.52 3.59 -16.51
C ALA A 183 -5.44 2.57 -16.83
N GLU A 184 -5.06 2.43 -18.10
CA GLU A 184 -3.98 1.57 -18.62
C GLU A 184 -2.66 1.69 -17.84
N LEU A 185 -2.40 2.82 -17.18
CA LEU A 185 -1.19 3.03 -16.38
C LEU A 185 -1.07 2.02 -15.24
N VAL A 186 -2.17 1.51 -14.66
CA VAL A 186 -2.07 0.48 -13.61
C VAL A 186 -1.46 -0.82 -14.14
N THR A 187 -1.83 -1.20 -15.37
CA THR A 187 -1.32 -2.37 -16.07
C THR A 187 0.11 -2.14 -16.53
N GLU A 188 0.39 -0.99 -17.16
CA GLU A 188 1.75 -0.62 -17.59
C GLU A 188 2.73 -0.58 -16.41
N ASN A 189 2.30 -0.07 -15.24
CA ASN A 189 3.14 -0.04 -14.05
C ASN A 189 3.58 -1.44 -13.63
N ALA A 190 2.67 -2.42 -13.63
CA ALA A 190 2.99 -3.81 -13.33
C ALA A 190 3.91 -4.40 -14.39
N GLU A 191 3.62 -4.24 -15.69
CA GLU A 191 4.49 -4.73 -16.76
C GLU A 191 5.92 -4.19 -16.67
N TRP A 192 6.09 -2.91 -16.30
CA TRP A 192 7.42 -2.32 -16.14
C TRP A 192 8.20 -2.96 -14.99
N ILE A 193 7.56 -3.43 -13.93
CA ILE A 193 8.23 -4.17 -12.84
C ILE A 193 8.87 -5.45 -13.37
N TYR A 194 8.11 -6.24 -14.15
CA TYR A 194 8.59 -7.47 -14.77
C TYR A 194 9.71 -7.21 -15.77
N ARG A 195 9.55 -6.21 -16.66
CA ARG A 195 10.60 -5.82 -17.62
C ARG A 195 11.90 -5.40 -16.93
N LEU A 196 11.80 -4.69 -15.79
CA LEU A 196 12.98 -4.29 -15.02
C LEU A 196 13.60 -5.51 -14.34
N ALA A 197 12.82 -6.33 -13.65
CA ALA A 197 13.32 -7.53 -12.96
C ALA A 197 14.09 -8.46 -13.90
N ASP A 198 13.53 -8.76 -15.08
CA ASP A 198 14.17 -9.60 -16.11
C ASP A 198 15.51 -9.08 -16.61
N SER A 199 15.74 -7.78 -16.47
CA SER A 199 16.96 -7.11 -16.94
C SER A 199 18.07 -7.01 -15.87
N LEU A 200 17.76 -7.34 -14.61
CA LEU A 200 18.66 -7.17 -13.46
C LEU A 200 19.20 -8.51 -12.98
N ALA A 201 20.53 -8.67 -12.95
CA ALA A 201 21.17 -9.95 -12.59
C ALA A 201 21.09 -10.32 -11.09
N TYR A 202 20.50 -9.46 -10.26
CA TYR A 202 20.49 -9.56 -8.79
C TYR A 202 19.09 -9.48 -8.18
N VAL A 203 18.04 -9.49 -9.01
CA VAL A 203 16.63 -9.49 -8.58
C VAL A 203 15.93 -10.62 -9.31
N GLU A 204 15.04 -11.32 -8.61
CA GLU A 204 14.12 -12.30 -9.20
C GLU A 204 12.75 -12.11 -8.56
N LEU A 205 11.70 -12.07 -9.38
CA LEU A 205 10.32 -12.14 -8.88
C LEU A 205 10.02 -13.58 -8.42
N VAL A 206 9.20 -13.68 -7.38
CA VAL A 206 8.81 -14.94 -6.75
C VAL A 206 7.28 -14.98 -6.67
N GLU A 207 6.70 -15.90 -7.43
CA GLU A 207 5.26 -16.10 -7.53
C GLU A 207 4.77 -17.14 -6.53
N ASP A 208 3.77 -16.78 -5.73
CA ASP A 208 2.94 -17.71 -4.97
C ASP A 208 1.66 -17.95 -5.78
N ALA A 209 1.61 -19.06 -6.52
CA ALA A 209 0.45 -19.42 -7.34
C ALA A 209 -0.62 -20.19 -6.55
N THR A 210 -0.66 -20.05 -5.22
CA THR A 210 -1.67 -20.71 -4.39
C THR A 210 -3.06 -20.17 -4.76
N PRO A 211 -4.00 -21.02 -5.19
CA PRO A 211 -5.33 -20.56 -5.61
C PRO A 211 -6.03 -19.73 -4.52
N GLY A 212 -6.48 -18.53 -4.87
CA GLY A 212 -7.12 -17.57 -3.96
C GLY A 212 -6.14 -16.76 -3.11
N ASN A 213 -4.88 -17.15 -3.03
CA ASN A 213 -3.82 -16.41 -2.34
C ASN A 213 -2.67 -16.09 -3.30
N GLU A 214 -3.00 -15.89 -4.58
CA GLU A 214 -2.02 -15.51 -5.59
C GLU A 214 -1.37 -14.19 -5.20
N ARG A 215 -0.05 -14.16 -5.18
CA ARG A 215 0.73 -12.98 -4.82
C ARG A 215 2.17 -13.07 -5.31
N THR A 216 2.71 -11.91 -5.62
CA THR A 216 4.11 -11.74 -5.99
C THR A 216 4.94 -11.22 -4.82
N THR A 217 6.23 -11.53 -4.83
CA THR A 217 7.27 -10.76 -4.14
C THR A 217 8.54 -10.74 -4.97
N ALA A 218 9.60 -10.13 -4.46
CA ALA A 218 10.91 -10.19 -5.07
C ALA A 218 11.96 -10.70 -4.07
N ARG A 219 12.93 -11.46 -4.58
CA ARG A 219 14.18 -11.75 -3.88
C ARG A 219 15.34 -11.04 -4.57
N TYR A 220 16.36 -10.73 -3.79
CA TYR A 220 17.54 -10.03 -4.26
C TYR A 220 18.82 -10.61 -3.68
N ARG A 221 19.93 -10.45 -4.40
CA ARG A 221 21.26 -10.86 -3.91
C ARG A 221 21.83 -9.82 -2.97
N CYS A 222 22.38 -10.26 -1.84
CA CYS A 222 23.16 -9.43 -0.93
C CYS A 222 24.48 -10.14 -0.59
N VAL A 223 25.49 -9.39 -0.16
CA VAL A 223 26.78 -9.98 0.26
C VAL A 223 26.61 -10.67 1.61
N ASP A 224 27.01 -11.93 1.70
CA ASP A 224 27.12 -12.67 2.97
C ASP A 224 28.47 -12.40 3.62
N LEU A 225 28.48 -11.54 4.63
CA LEU A 225 29.68 -11.18 5.38
C LEU A 225 30.25 -12.31 6.25
N SER A 226 29.50 -13.41 6.44
CA SER A 226 29.96 -14.58 7.19
C SER A 226 30.77 -15.57 6.35
N SER A 227 30.65 -15.48 5.01
CA SER A 227 31.38 -16.32 4.06
C SER A 227 32.83 -15.83 3.83
N VAL A 228 33.77 -16.77 3.67
CA VAL A 228 35.20 -16.48 3.41
C VAL A 228 35.71 -17.38 2.28
N PRO A 229 35.99 -16.85 1.07
CA PRO A 229 35.84 -15.45 0.65
C PRO A 229 34.36 -15.01 0.60
N PRO A 230 34.07 -13.68 0.61
CA PRO A 230 32.70 -13.17 0.52
C PRO A 230 31.99 -13.66 -0.74
N ASP A 231 30.78 -14.20 -0.55
CA ASP A 231 29.85 -14.61 -1.59
C ASP A 231 28.52 -13.85 -1.44
N THR A 232 27.55 -14.15 -2.29
CA THR A 232 26.19 -13.59 -2.25
C THR A 232 25.15 -14.62 -1.83
N VAL A 233 24.13 -14.18 -1.12
CA VAL A 233 22.95 -14.98 -0.78
C VAL A 233 21.68 -14.27 -1.25
N TRP A 234 20.65 -15.05 -1.58
CA TRP A 234 19.33 -14.52 -1.88
C TRP A 234 18.59 -14.18 -0.59
N MET A 235 18.01 -12.98 -0.54
CA MET A 235 17.09 -12.56 0.51
C MET A 235 15.77 -12.15 -0.14
N GLU A 236 14.67 -12.59 0.46
CA GLU A 236 13.33 -12.29 -0.02
C GLU A 236 12.77 -11.06 0.71
N ILE A 237 12.08 -10.18 -0.03
CA ILE A 237 11.36 -9.05 0.53
C ILE A 237 10.04 -9.57 1.12
N PRO A 238 9.58 -9.10 2.28
CA PRO A 238 8.22 -9.40 2.74
C PRO A 238 7.19 -8.96 1.70
N HIS A 239 6.21 -9.80 1.37
CA HIS A 239 5.19 -9.50 0.34
C HIS A 239 4.54 -8.12 0.50
N GLU A 240 4.14 -7.74 1.73
CA GLU A 240 3.54 -6.43 1.98
C GLU A 240 4.48 -5.28 1.60
N ALA A 241 5.77 -5.43 1.85
CA ALA A 241 6.76 -4.42 1.46
C ALA A 241 6.95 -4.38 -0.07
N TYR A 242 6.84 -5.51 -0.78
CA TYR A 242 6.84 -5.52 -2.24
C TYR A 242 5.68 -4.69 -2.79
N TYR A 243 4.45 -4.91 -2.34
CA TYR A 243 3.31 -4.16 -2.86
C TYR A 243 3.38 -2.65 -2.58
N TRP A 244 3.73 -2.26 -1.35
CA TRP A 244 3.77 -0.83 -1.01
C TRP A 244 4.97 -0.07 -1.56
N TRP A 245 6.14 -0.71 -1.67
CA TRP A 245 7.39 -0.01 -2.04
C TRP A 245 7.87 -0.30 -3.45
N VAL A 246 7.37 -1.37 -4.09
CA VAL A 246 7.71 -1.73 -5.47
C VAL A 246 6.52 -1.56 -6.38
N VAL A 247 5.34 -2.08 -6.02
CA VAL A 247 4.16 -2.07 -6.89
C VAL A 247 3.47 -0.71 -6.93
N HIS A 248 3.31 -0.06 -5.77
CA HIS A 248 2.64 1.23 -5.70
C HIS A 248 3.31 2.27 -6.63
N PRO A 249 2.56 2.99 -7.49
CA PRO A 249 3.15 3.84 -8.53
C PRO A 249 3.58 5.24 -8.04
N VAL A 250 3.24 5.60 -6.80
CA VAL A 250 3.60 6.87 -6.16
C VAL A 250 4.76 6.68 -5.19
N LEU A 251 5.78 7.52 -5.33
CA LEU A 251 6.94 7.63 -4.46
C LEU A 251 6.70 8.69 -3.37
N THR A 252 6.25 9.89 -3.74
CA THR A 252 6.03 11.00 -2.81
C THR A 252 4.77 11.82 -3.15
N ASP A 253 4.93 12.94 -3.85
CA ASP A 253 3.91 13.97 -4.09
C ASP A 253 3.43 14.00 -5.55
N GLU A 254 4.00 13.15 -6.42
CA GLU A 254 3.72 13.16 -7.85
C GLU A 254 2.34 12.57 -8.16
N ALA A 255 1.63 13.19 -9.12
CA ALA A 255 0.41 12.61 -9.64
C ALA A 255 0.71 11.32 -10.42
N VAL A 256 -0.17 10.32 -10.32
CA VAL A 256 -0.08 9.11 -11.12
C VAL A 256 -0.59 9.41 -12.53
N LYS A 257 0.31 9.71 -13.46
CA LYS A 257 -0.06 10.06 -14.84
C LYS A 257 1.08 9.81 -15.81
N LYS A 258 0.73 9.67 -17.09
CA LYS A 258 1.67 9.64 -18.23
C LYS A 258 1.38 10.71 -19.27
N ARG A 259 0.34 11.54 -19.07
CA ARG A 259 -0.07 12.62 -19.97
C ARG A 259 0.05 13.98 -19.29
N ASP A 260 0.50 14.96 -20.06
CA ASP A 260 0.49 16.37 -19.69
C ASP A 260 -0.70 17.10 -20.33
N ASP A 261 -1.24 18.12 -19.66
CA ASP A 261 -2.35 18.94 -20.16
C ASP A 261 -1.89 20.12 -21.04
N GLY A 262 -0.58 20.22 -21.30
CA GLY A 262 0.05 21.31 -22.06
C GLY A 262 0.28 22.60 -21.26
N THR A 263 -0.17 22.66 -20.01
CA THR A 263 0.04 23.79 -19.09
C THR A 263 0.94 23.43 -17.90
N GLU A 264 1.31 22.15 -17.79
CA GLU A 264 2.22 21.63 -16.77
C GLU A 264 3.52 22.40 -16.69
N THR A 265 3.90 22.77 -15.47
CA THR A 265 5.18 23.43 -15.18
C THR A 265 6.00 22.71 -14.12
N GLN A 266 5.38 21.90 -13.26
CA GLN A 266 6.05 21.17 -12.16
C GLN A 266 5.86 19.66 -12.22
N GLN A 267 4.92 19.18 -13.05
CA GLN A 267 4.61 17.77 -13.15
C GLN A 267 4.64 17.29 -14.60
N CYS A 268 5.66 17.69 -15.36
CA CYS A 268 5.79 17.22 -16.74
C CYS A 268 6.19 15.73 -16.76
N THR A 269 5.42 14.94 -17.51
CA THR A 269 5.66 13.52 -17.79
C THR A 269 6.29 13.31 -19.15
N TYR A 270 6.14 14.30 -20.06
CA TYR A 270 6.58 14.23 -21.45
C TYR A 270 5.95 13.06 -22.23
N GLY A 271 4.77 12.60 -21.81
CA GLY A 271 4.06 11.50 -22.47
C GLY A 271 4.42 10.10 -21.98
N TYR A 272 5.21 9.99 -20.90
CA TYR A 272 5.72 8.70 -20.41
C TYR A 272 5.52 8.54 -18.91
N PHE A 273 5.24 7.32 -18.47
CA PHE A 273 5.30 6.97 -17.05
C PHE A 273 6.76 6.97 -16.56
N TRP A 274 6.97 7.26 -15.27
CA TRP A 274 8.32 7.52 -14.78
C TRP A 274 9.26 6.31 -14.82
N ARG A 275 8.73 5.09 -14.62
CA ARG A 275 9.54 3.86 -14.74
C ARG A 275 10.14 3.74 -16.13
N GLU A 276 9.30 3.90 -17.15
CA GLU A 276 9.72 3.88 -18.55
C GLU A 276 10.72 4.99 -18.85
N TYR A 277 10.36 6.22 -18.48
CA TYR A 277 11.13 7.41 -18.82
C TYR A 277 12.54 7.34 -18.25
N LEU A 278 12.67 7.04 -16.95
CA LEU A 278 13.97 6.91 -16.30
C LEU A 278 14.76 5.71 -16.85
N TRP A 279 14.09 4.60 -17.16
CA TRP A 279 14.80 3.40 -17.61
C TRP A 279 15.31 3.49 -19.05
N THR A 280 14.57 4.16 -19.94
CA THR A 280 14.80 4.11 -21.40
C THR A 280 15.16 5.45 -22.05
N ASP A 281 14.95 6.58 -21.37
CA ASP A 281 15.09 7.93 -21.92
C ASP A 281 14.40 8.10 -23.30
N PRO A 282 13.10 7.82 -23.40
CA PRO A 282 12.45 7.57 -24.69
C PRO A 282 12.17 8.85 -25.49
N HIS A 283 12.11 10.02 -24.85
CA HIS A 283 11.61 11.24 -25.47
C HIS A 283 12.73 12.04 -26.18
N PRO A 284 12.71 12.19 -27.52
CA PRO A 284 13.81 12.83 -28.27
C PRO A 284 13.94 14.34 -28.05
N GLY A 285 12.86 15.02 -27.65
CA GLY A 285 12.86 16.47 -27.38
C GLY A 285 13.09 16.85 -25.92
N PHE A 286 13.02 15.88 -25.01
CA PHE A 286 13.21 16.03 -23.57
C PHE A 286 14.05 14.86 -23.04
N PRO A 287 15.21 14.55 -23.65
CA PRO A 287 16.04 13.47 -23.17
C PRO A 287 16.80 13.91 -21.93
N TYR A 288 16.72 13.15 -20.83
CA TYR A 288 17.51 13.47 -19.63
C TYR A 288 18.98 13.04 -19.81
N THR A 289 19.33 12.22 -20.79
CA THR A 289 20.74 11.87 -21.03
C THR A 289 21.50 12.94 -21.84
N ALA A 290 20.81 13.96 -22.36
CA ALA A 290 21.45 15.02 -23.14
C ALA A 290 22.47 15.83 -22.33
N GLY A 291 23.67 16.00 -22.87
CA GLY A 291 24.78 16.65 -22.16
C GLY A 291 25.70 15.67 -21.43
N GLY A 292 25.49 14.36 -21.57
CA GLY A 292 26.38 13.32 -21.06
C GLY A 292 25.97 12.76 -19.69
N TYR A 293 24.72 12.97 -19.29
CA TYR A 293 24.16 12.35 -18.10
C TYR A 293 23.91 10.86 -18.35
N PRO A 294 24.16 10.00 -17.35
CA PRO A 294 24.07 8.56 -17.54
C PRO A 294 22.64 8.05 -17.57
N LEU A 295 22.35 7.09 -18.45
CA LEU A 295 21.10 6.33 -18.43
C LEU A 295 21.05 5.44 -17.16
N LEU A 296 19.89 5.37 -16.50
CA LEU A 296 19.69 4.55 -15.30
C LEU A 296 20.01 3.06 -15.57
N ALA A 297 19.52 2.53 -16.69
CA ALA A 297 19.74 1.13 -17.05
C ALA A 297 21.23 0.77 -17.12
N ASP A 298 22.10 1.67 -17.60
CA ASP A 298 23.54 1.45 -17.71
C ASP A 298 24.23 1.36 -16.34
N TYR A 299 23.63 1.97 -15.31
CA TYR A 299 24.14 1.89 -13.94
C TYR A 299 23.66 0.65 -13.22
N MET A 300 22.38 0.29 -13.42
CA MET A 300 21.73 -0.78 -12.67
C MET A 300 22.03 -2.17 -13.24
N LYS A 301 22.00 -2.36 -14.57
CA LYS A 301 22.19 -3.68 -15.21
C LYS A 301 23.50 -4.39 -14.86
N PRO A 302 24.66 -3.71 -14.79
CA PRO A 302 25.90 -4.42 -14.53
C PRO A 302 26.12 -4.79 -13.06
N CYS A 303 25.25 -4.34 -12.14
CA CYS A 303 25.35 -4.71 -10.72
C CYS A 303 25.09 -6.22 -10.56
N ARG A 304 25.77 -6.85 -9.59
CA ARG A 304 25.64 -8.30 -9.33
C ARG A 304 24.95 -8.63 -8.01
N PHE A 305 24.74 -7.63 -7.17
CA PHE A 305 24.04 -7.73 -5.89
C PHE A 305 23.43 -6.36 -5.56
N LEU A 306 22.38 -6.34 -4.74
CA LEU A 306 21.69 -5.13 -4.32
C LEU A 306 22.51 -4.37 -3.26
N TRP A 307 22.89 -5.07 -2.18
CA TRP A 307 23.43 -4.45 -0.98
C TRP A 307 24.65 -5.18 -0.41
N LEU A 308 25.68 -4.41 -0.03
CA LEU A 308 26.90 -4.87 0.62
C LEU A 308 26.71 -5.32 2.08
N ARG A 309 25.53 -5.09 2.67
CA ARG A 309 25.23 -5.33 4.10
C ARG A 309 26.21 -4.63 5.05
N ARG A 310 26.75 -3.50 4.61
CA ARG A 310 27.58 -2.60 5.41
C ARG A 310 26.98 -1.22 5.32
N ASP A 311 26.88 -0.57 6.47
CA ASP A 311 26.62 0.87 6.49
C ASP A 311 27.87 1.56 5.93
N THR A 312 27.72 2.28 4.83
CA THR A 312 28.84 2.91 4.14
C THR A 312 28.36 4.19 3.49
N MET A 313 28.98 5.30 3.88
CA MET A 313 28.74 6.60 3.27
C MET A 313 29.69 6.78 2.08
N PHE A 314 29.15 6.76 0.87
CA PHE A 314 29.91 7.03 -0.35
C PHE A 314 29.80 8.49 -0.75
N THR A 315 30.90 9.05 -1.28
CA THR A 315 30.86 10.36 -1.92
C THR A 315 30.14 10.26 -3.26
N GLY A 316 29.27 11.23 -3.57
CA GLY A 316 28.66 11.36 -4.88
C GLY A 316 29.67 11.63 -6.00
N MET A 317 29.23 11.51 -7.25
CA MET A 317 30.03 11.79 -8.47
C MET A 317 31.28 10.89 -8.63
N ARG A 318 31.36 9.76 -7.93
CA ARG A 318 32.49 8.83 -8.00
C ARG A 318 32.45 7.99 -9.27
N THR A 319 33.60 7.51 -9.73
CA THR A 319 33.63 6.53 -10.83
C THR A 319 33.01 5.22 -10.34
N ARG A 320 32.08 4.67 -11.12
CA ARG A 320 31.46 3.38 -10.85
C ARG A 320 32.50 2.26 -11.02
N THR A 321 32.48 1.28 -10.13
CA THR A 321 33.28 0.06 -10.25
C THR A 321 32.38 -1.15 -10.36
N ASP A 322 32.92 -2.27 -10.83
CA ASP A 322 32.15 -3.52 -10.95
C ASP A 322 31.80 -4.15 -9.59
N ASP A 323 32.45 -3.67 -8.52
CA ASP A 323 32.18 -4.08 -7.14
C ASP A 323 31.05 -3.26 -6.48
N ASP A 324 30.48 -2.29 -7.19
CA ASP A 324 29.35 -1.52 -6.67
C ASP A 324 28.07 -2.36 -6.66
N GLY A 325 27.47 -2.48 -5.48
CA GLY A 325 26.10 -2.97 -5.34
C GLY A 325 25.09 -1.95 -5.89
N ALA A 326 23.90 -2.42 -6.25
CA ALA A 326 22.90 -1.60 -6.91
C ALA A 326 22.44 -0.38 -6.09
N LEU A 327 22.37 -0.47 -4.76
CA LEU A 327 22.08 0.72 -3.92
C LEU A 327 23.15 1.81 -4.06
N ASN A 328 24.42 1.41 -4.14
CA ASN A 328 25.54 2.35 -4.31
C ASN A 328 25.58 2.90 -5.75
N ALA A 329 25.26 2.07 -6.74
CA ALA A 329 25.16 2.49 -8.14
C ALA A 329 24.02 3.50 -8.32
N LEU A 330 22.84 3.23 -7.76
CA LEU A 330 21.68 4.11 -7.80
C LEU A 330 21.97 5.46 -7.15
N GLY A 331 22.51 5.47 -5.92
CA GLY A 331 22.87 6.74 -5.26
C GLY A 331 23.86 7.56 -6.07
N ASN A 332 24.88 6.92 -6.66
CA ASN A 332 25.84 7.61 -7.53
C ASN A 332 25.21 8.10 -8.85
N TRP A 333 24.26 7.36 -9.41
CA TRP A 333 23.47 7.78 -10.57
C TRP A 333 22.65 9.04 -10.23
N THR A 334 21.95 9.06 -9.09
CA THR A 334 21.17 10.21 -8.66
C THR A 334 22.03 11.47 -8.53
N PHE A 335 23.21 11.39 -7.90
CA PHE A 335 24.14 12.53 -7.82
C PHE A 335 24.63 13.02 -9.19
N ARG A 336 24.73 12.12 -10.17
CA ARG A 336 25.17 12.46 -11.52
C ARG A 336 24.08 13.07 -12.36
N VAL A 337 22.83 12.59 -12.22
CA VAL A 337 21.67 13.10 -12.95
C VAL A 337 21.12 14.37 -12.32
N VAL A 338 21.21 14.55 -11.00
CA VAL A 338 20.71 15.75 -10.30
C VAL A 338 21.86 16.48 -9.59
N PRO A 339 22.87 16.99 -10.32
CA PRO A 339 24.05 17.61 -9.69
C PRO A 339 23.82 19.08 -9.29
N ASN A 340 22.76 19.72 -9.81
CA ASN A 340 22.54 21.15 -9.64
C ASN A 340 21.52 21.43 -8.53
N PRO A 341 21.56 22.63 -7.94
CA PRO A 341 20.46 23.09 -7.09
C PRO A 341 19.13 23.13 -7.87
N PRO A 342 17.98 23.11 -7.17
CA PRO A 342 16.67 23.11 -7.81
C PRO A 342 16.47 24.36 -8.67
N VAL A 343 15.87 24.16 -9.83
CA VAL A 343 15.46 25.22 -10.75
C VAL A 343 13.99 25.58 -10.48
N SER A 344 13.61 26.84 -10.74
CA SER A 344 12.20 27.27 -10.69
C SER A 344 11.58 27.22 -12.09
N PRO A 345 10.41 26.60 -12.28
CA PRO A 345 9.60 25.89 -11.29
C PRO A 345 10.23 24.55 -10.85
N ARG A 346 10.02 24.15 -9.59
CA ARG A 346 10.57 22.90 -9.06
C ARG A 346 9.81 21.70 -9.60
N GLY A 347 10.53 20.75 -10.17
CA GLY A 347 9.94 19.49 -10.63
C GLY A 347 9.50 18.63 -9.45
N ILE A 348 8.34 17.99 -9.59
CA ILE A 348 7.79 16.99 -8.67
C ILE A 348 7.77 15.62 -9.37
N GLN A 349 7.45 15.58 -10.67
CA GLN A 349 7.52 14.33 -11.44
C GLN A 349 8.97 13.87 -11.62
N PRO A 350 9.29 12.58 -11.41
CA PRO A 350 10.65 12.07 -11.58
C PRO A 350 11.22 12.35 -12.97
N ASN A 351 10.38 12.32 -14.01
CA ASN A 351 10.77 12.61 -15.39
C ASN A 351 11.35 14.02 -15.51
N GLN A 352 10.60 15.01 -15.01
CA GLN A 352 11.00 16.40 -15.05
C GLN A 352 12.22 16.69 -14.16
N ILE A 353 12.30 16.04 -12.99
CA ILE A 353 13.47 16.16 -12.10
C ILE A 353 14.72 15.67 -12.82
N ALA A 354 14.66 14.48 -13.43
CA ALA A 354 15.76 13.92 -14.19
C ALA A 354 16.16 14.82 -15.36
N PHE A 355 15.19 15.32 -16.14
CA PHE A 355 15.45 16.21 -17.27
C PHE A 355 16.03 17.57 -16.87
N ASN A 356 15.56 18.16 -15.77
CA ASN A 356 16.02 19.47 -15.32
C ASN A 356 17.40 19.43 -14.66
N HIS A 357 17.86 18.23 -14.26
CA HIS A 357 19.14 18.02 -13.58
C HIS A 357 19.32 18.83 -12.29
N GLY A 358 18.22 19.20 -11.61
CA GLY A 358 18.25 20.09 -10.46
C GLY A 358 17.26 19.70 -9.36
N GLY A 359 17.74 19.63 -8.12
CA GLY A 359 16.95 19.14 -6.99
C GLY A 359 17.63 19.34 -5.64
N ASN A 360 16.84 19.20 -4.57
CA ASN A 360 17.28 19.13 -3.18
C ASN A 360 16.88 17.75 -2.60
N CYS A 361 16.92 17.60 -1.27
CA CYS A 361 16.57 16.36 -0.57
C CYS A 361 15.14 15.83 -0.81
N GLY A 362 14.25 16.59 -1.46
CA GLY A 362 12.92 16.08 -1.84
C GLY A 362 12.92 15.45 -3.23
N GLU A 363 13.74 15.98 -4.14
CA GLU A 363 13.90 15.46 -5.50
C GLU A 363 14.95 14.33 -5.61
N ILE A 364 15.91 14.29 -4.67
CA ILE A 364 16.92 13.24 -4.49
C ILE A 364 16.35 12.14 -3.59
#